data_AF-A0A957GRH2-F1
#
_entry.id   AF-A0A957GRH2-F1
#
_cell.length_a   1.000
_cell.length_b   1.000
_cell.length_c   1.000
_cell.angle_alpha   90.00
_cell.angle_beta   90.00
_cell.angle_gamma   90.00
#
_symmetry.space_group_name_H-M   'P 1'
#
loop_
_entity.id
_entity.type
_entity.pdbx_description
1 polymer ?
#
loop_
_entity_poly.entity_id
_entity_poly.type
_entity_poly.pdbx_seq_one_letter_code
_entity_poly.pdbx_strand_id
1 'polypeptide(L)'
;MTSQAIKVERKREGSPWTGLWAVVGKDMADHLTSARMRILELLILLTAVATVFGAVSNLQKSAGQEQFVFLKLFTTGQDPLPAFAGLLGFLVPLVAIALSFDAINGEFN
;
A
#
# COMPACT_ATOMS: atom_id res chain seq x y z
N MET A 1 50.86 43.47 -3.16
CA MET A 1 50.48 42.36 -4.07
C MET A 1 49.83 41.27 -3.22
N THR A 2 48.50 41.24 -3.11
CA THR A 2 47.77 40.16 -2.43
C THR A 2 46.69 39.65 -3.37
N SER A 3 46.87 38.40 -3.78
CA SER A 3 46.06 37.66 -4.74
C SER A 3 44.65 37.42 -4.17
N GLN A 4 43.62 37.85 -4.87
CA GLN A 4 42.23 37.52 -4.50
C GLN A 4 41.90 36.11 -5.00
N ALA A 5 41.54 35.23 -4.08
CA ALA A 5 41.03 33.90 -4.39
C ALA A 5 39.66 34.01 -5.06
N ILE A 6 39.56 33.56 -6.31
CA ILE A 6 38.30 33.48 -7.05
C ILE A 6 37.43 32.41 -6.39
N LYS A 7 36.35 32.85 -5.71
CA LYS A 7 35.31 31.97 -5.20
C LYS A 7 34.45 31.51 -6.38
N VAL A 8 34.75 30.33 -6.92
CA VAL A 8 33.93 29.72 -7.97
C VAL A 8 32.59 29.33 -7.37
N GLU A 9 31.58 30.14 -7.62
CA GLU A 9 30.20 29.84 -7.24
C GLU A 9 29.67 28.73 -8.16
N ARG A 10 29.59 27.51 -7.64
CA ARG A 10 28.98 26.38 -8.38
C ARG A 10 27.50 26.65 -8.52
N LYS A 11 27.12 27.28 -9.63
CA LYS A 11 25.72 27.42 -10.07
C LYS A 11 25.17 26.01 -10.28
N ARG A 12 24.13 25.64 -9.54
CA ARG A 12 23.44 24.36 -9.73
C ARG A 12 22.79 24.38 -11.10
N GLU A 13 23.31 23.60 -12.04
CA GLU A 13 22.73 23.42 -13.37
C GLU A 13 21.84 22.18 -13.37
N GLY A 14 20.54 22.36 -13.62
CA GLY A 14 19.54 21.29 -13.65
C GLY A 14 18.24 21.66 -12.98
N SER A 15 17.14 21.03 -13.40
CA SER A 15 15.84 21.20 -12.76
C SER A 15 15.86 20.47 -11.40
N PRO A 16 15.34 21.07 -10.31
CA PRO A 16 15.19 20.40 -9.01
C PRO A 16 14.44 19.07 -9.08
N TRP A 17 13.66 18.89 -10.15
CA TRP A 17 12.81 17.74 -10.40
C TRP A 17 13.53 16.59 -11.11
N THR A 18 14.67 16.83 -11.76
CA THR A 18 15.37 15.81 -12.58
C THR A 18 15.87 14.63 -11.75
N GLY A 19 16.27 14.86 -10.49
CA GLY A 19 16.74 13.81 -9.56
C GLY A 19 15.67 13.30 -8.59
N LEU A 20 14.49 13.92 -8.55
CA LEU A 20 13.49 13.64 -7.51
C LEU A 20 12.99 12.19 -7.58
N TRP A 21 12.70 11.68 -8.78
CA TRP A 21 12.24 10.31 -8.97
C TRP A 21 13.28 9.25 -8.57
N ALA A 22 14.57 9.55 -8.74
CA ALA A 22 15.64 8.65 -8.31
C ALA A 22 15.73 8.58 -6.77
N VAL A 23 15.57 9.72 -6.09
CA VAL A 23 15.53 9.78 -4.62
C VAL A 23 14.27 9.09 -4.08
N VAL A 24 13.11 9.40 -4.65
CA VAL A 24 11.83 8.74 -4.29
C VAL A 24 11.92 7.23 -4.48
N GLY A 25 12.44 6.76 -5.62
CA GLY A 25 12.61 5.33 -5.89
C GLY A 25 13.55 4.65 -4.89
N LYS A 26 14.68 5.30 -4.57
CA LYS A 26 15.60 4.84 -3.52
C LYS A 26 14.92 4.77 -2.16
N ASP A 27 14.27 5.84 -1.72
CA ASP A 27 13.66 5.91 -0.40
C ASP A 27 12.49 4.92 -0.27
N MET A 28 11.70 4.71 -1.33
CA MET A 28 10.68 3.67 -1.37
C MET A 28 11.27 2.27 -1.31
N ALA A 29 12.39 2.01 -2.01
CA ALA A 29 13.06 0.71 -1.93
C ALA A 29 13.64 0.45 -0.53
N ASP A 30 14.28 1.45 0.08
CA ASP A 30 14.82 1.35 1.43
C ASP A 30 13.69 1.15 2.46
N HIS A 31 12.55 1.82 2.27
CA HIS A 31 11.40 1.71 3.17
C HIS A 31 10.66 0.38 3.01
N LEU A 32 10.40 -0.08 1.78
CA LEU A 32 9.69 -1.35 1.51
C LEU A 32 10.53 -2.59 1.82
N THR A 33 11.85 -2.46 1.90
CA THR A 33 12.75 -3.57 2.29
C THR A 33 12.88 -3.74 3.80
N SER A 34 12.41 -2.79 4.60
CA SER A 34 12.36 -2.91 6.07
C SER A 34 11.55 -4.13 6.52
N ALA A 35 12.08 -4.88 7.51
CA ALA A 35 11.42 -6.07 8.04
C ALA A 35 10.00 -5.79 8.57
N ARG A 36 9.79 -4.62 9.20
CA ARG A 36 8.48 -4.18 9.70
C ARG A 36 7.48 -4.00 8.55
N MET A 37 7.92 -3.33 7.48
CA MET A 37 7.11 -3.13 6.28
C MET A 37 6.82 -4.42 5.53
N ARG A 38 7.78 -5.34 5.47
CA ARG A 38 7.56 -6.68 4.89
C ARG A 38 6.50 -7.48 5.64
N ILE A 39 6.48 -7.40 6.97
CA ILE A 39 5.43 -8.06 7.76
C ILE A 39 4.06 -7.45 7.47
N LEU A 40 3.95 -6.12 7.43
CA LEU A 40 2.69 -5.42 7.13
C LEU A 40 2.22 -5.72 5.70
N GLU A 41 3.12 -5.66 4.72
CA GLU A 41 2.87 -6.03 3.32
C GLU A 41 2.32 -7.46 3.24
N LEU A 42 2.98 -8.43 3.89
CA LEU A 42 2.53 -9.82 3.91
C LEU A 42 1.16 -9.98 4.56
N LEU A 43 0.90 -9.31 5.68
CA LEU A 43 -0.40 -9.39 6.36
C LEU A 43 -1.52 -8.82 5.50
N ILE A 44 -1.30 -7.68 4.86
CA ILE A 44 -2.28 -7.07 3.93
C ILE A 44 -2.51 -7.99 2.74
N LEU A 45 -1.44 -8.52 2.15
CA LEU A 45 -1.53 -9.40 0.98
C LEU A 45 -2.24 -10.72 1.32
N LEU A 46 -1.89 -11.37 2.44
CA LEU A 46 -2.56 -12.57 2.92
C LEU A 46 -4.05 -12.33 3.17
N THR A 47 -4.38 -11.20 3.79
CA THR A 47 -5.77 -10.84 4.05
C THR A 47 -6.53 -10.61 2.73
N ALA A 48 -5.94 -9.87 1.79
CA ALA A 48 -6.53 -9.64 0.47
C ALA A 48 -6.79 -10.97 -0.26
N VAL A 49 -5.81 -11.88 -0.27
CA VAL A 49 -5.93 -13.21 -0.88
C VAL A 49 -7.03 -14.04 -0.20
N ALA A 50 -7.04 -14.11 1.13
CA ALA A 50 -8.06 -14.84 1.88
C ALA A 50 -9.48 -14.32 1.57
N THR A 51 -9.61 -12.99 1.48
CA THR A 51 -10.88 -12.33 1.21
C THR A 51 -11.37 -12.62 -0.21
N VAL A 52 -10.50 -12.49 -1.22
CA VAL A 52 -10.83 -12.79 -2.62
C VAL A 52 -11.16 -14.27 -2.79
N PHE A 53 -10.36 -15.16 -2.19
CA PHE A 53 -10.59 -16.60 -2.23
C PHE A 53 -11.96 -16.98 -1.64
N GLY A 54 -12.33 -16.39 -0.50
CA GLY A 54 -13.64 -16.59 0.11
C GLY A 54 -14.80 -16.12 -0.80
N ALA A 55 -14.67 -14.95 -1.42
CA ALA A 55 -15.68 -14.42 -2.34
C ALA A 55 -15.85 -15.32 -3.58
N VAL A 56 -14.74 -15.74 -4.20
CA VAL A 56 -14.77 -16.63 -5.38
C VAL A 56 -15.34 -18.01 -5.03
N SER A 57 -14.96 -18.57 -3.88
CA SER A 57 -15.48 -19.87 -3.41
C SER A 57 -16.99 -19.85 -3.21
N ASN A 58 -17.55 -18.73 -2.73
CA ASN A 58 -18.99 -18.56 -2.61
C ASN A 58 -19.71 -18.50 -3.97
N LEU A 59 -19.10 -17.88 -4.97
CA LEU A 59 -19.66 -17.83 -6.33
C LEU A 59 -19.68 -19.20 -7.00
N GLN A 60 -18.63 -20.02 -6.81
CA GLN A 60 -18.55 -21.36 -7.37
C GLN A 60 -19.63 -22.30 -6.82
N LYS A 61 -20.00 -22.16 -5.54
CA LYS A 61 -21.09 -22.95 -4.92
C LYS A 61 -22.46 -22.63 -5.52
N SER A 62 -22.64 -21.45 -6.08
CA SER A 62 -23.91 -20.98 -6.68
C SER A 62 -23.87 -20.97 -8.21
N ALA A 63 -22.88 -21.62 -8.82
CA ALA A 63 -22.68 -21.61 -10.26
C ALA A 63 -23.78 -22.42 -10.97
N GLY A 64 -24.65 -21.74 -11.73
CA GLY A 64 -25.64 -22.41 -12.57
C GLY A 64 -26.69 -21.52 -13.24
N GLN A 65 -27.18 -20.45 -12.59
CA GLN A 65 -28.31 -19.65 -13.11
C GLN A 65 -28.31 -18.17 -12.70
N GLU A 66 -27.15 -17.62 -12.28
CA GLU A 66 -27.11 -16.35 -11.56
C GLU A 66 -26.84 -15.15 -12.48
N GLN A 67 -27.83 -14.25 -12.60
CA GLN A 67 -27.62 -12.90 -13.12
C GLN A 67 -26.84 -12.07 -12.07
N PHE A 68 -26.01 -11.12 -12.52
CA PHE A 68 -25.24 -10.21 -11.64
C PHE A 68 -24.13 -10.86 -10.79
N VAL A 69 -23.36 -11.78 -11.37
CA VAL A 69 -22.18 -12.41 -10.74
C VAL A 69 -21.22 -11.40 -10.10
N PHE A 70 -20.97 -10.27 -10.77
CA PHE A 70 -20.11 -9.21 -10.24
C PHE A 70 -20.68 -8.60 -8.95
N LEU A 71 -21.97 -8.27 -8.90
CA LEU A 71 -22.60 -7.72 -7.70
C LEU A 71 -22.53 -8.72 -6.54
N LYS A 72 -22.85 -9.99 -6.81
CA LYS A 72 -22.81 -11.07 -5.82
C LYS A 72 -21.41 -11.30 -5.24
N LEU A 73 -20.34 -11.03 -5.98
CA LEU A 73 -18.98 -11.08 -5.44
C LEU A 73 -18.79 -10.13 -4.25
N PHE A 74 -19.43 -8.96 -4.31
CA PHE A 74 -19.31 -7.92 -3.28
C PHE A 74 -20.37 -8.02 -2.18
N THR A 75 -21.57 -8.54 -2.49
CA THR A 75 -22.74 -8.51 -1.59
C THR A 75 -23.12 -9.84 -0.96
N THR A 76 -22.58 -10.97 -1.45
CA THR A 76 -22.86 -12.28 -0.85
C THR A 76 -22.03 -12.47 0.41
N GLY A 77 -22.69 -12.54 1.57
CA GLY A 77 -22.11 -12.95 2.85
C GLY A 77 -22.60 -14.35 3.25
N GLN A 78 -21.86 -15.03 4.12
CA GLN A 78 -22.29 -16.28 4.75
C GLN A 78 -22.02 -16.19 6.24
N ASP A 79 -23.07 -16.22 7.06
CA ASP A 79 -22.92 -16.12 8.52
C ASP A 79 -21.92 -17.16 9.05
N PRO A 80 -20.97 -16.75 9.92
CA PRO A 80 -20.88 -15.45 10.61
C PRO A 80 -20.07 -14.37 9.86
N LEU A 81 -19.61 -14.65 8.64
CA LEU A 81 -18.72 -13.77 7.89
C LEU A 81 -19.51 -12.74 7.05
N PRO A 82 -19.19 -11.44 7.16
CA PRO A 82 -19.84 -10.40 6.36
C PRO A 82 -19.53 -10.60 4.87
N ALA A 83 -20.34 -9.98 4.01
CA ALA A 83 -20.04 -9.90 2.58
C ALA A 83 -18.68 -9.21 2.33
N PHE A 84 -18.08 -9.46 1.15
CA PHE A 84 -16.77 -8.89 0.79
C PHE A 84 -16.70 -7.37 1.00
N ALA A 85 -17.73 -6.62 0.58
CA ALA A 85 -17.80 -5.17 0.80
C ALA A 85 -17.86 -4.80 2.29
N GLY A 86 -18.57 -5.58 3.11
CA GLY A 86 -18.63 -5.39 4.56
C GLY A 86 -17.29 -5.66 5.23
N LEU A 87 -16.56 -6.69 4.80
CA LEU A 87 -15.21 -6.95 5.30
C LEU A 87 -14.26 -5.80 4.96
N LEU A 88 -14.28 -5.30 3.71
CA LEU A 88 -13.47 -4.13 3.34
C LEU A 88 -13.83 -2.89 4.16
N GLY A 89 -15.12 -2.68 4.43
CA GLY A 89 -15.59 -1.57 5.28
C GLY A 89 -15.04 -1.61 6.71
N PHE A 90 -14.71 -2.79 7.23
CA PHE A 90 -14.05 -2.95 8.52
C PHE A 90 -12.51 -2.94 8.43
N LEU A 91 -11.96 -3.69 7.48
CA LEU A 91 -10.54 -3.98 7.40
C LEU A 91 -9.72 -2.84 6.84
N VAL A 92 -10.23 -2.14 5.81
CA VAL A 92 -9.50 -1.03 5.17
C VAL A 92 -9.24 0.10 6.16
N PRO A 93 -10.22 0.58 6.96
CA PRO A 93 -9.96 1.59 7.99
C PRO A 93 -8.94 1.12 9.04
N LEU A 94 -9.04 -0.13 9.50
CA LEU A 94 -8.13 -0.68 10.50
C LEU A 94 -6.68 -0.72 10.01
N VAL A 95 -6.46 -1.20 8.78
CA VAL A 95 -5.15 -1.20 8.13
C VAL A 95 -4.64 0.23 7.93
N ALA A 96 -5.48 1.15 7.47
CA ALA A 96 -5.09 2.54 7.24
C ALA A 96 -4.59 3.23 8.53
N ILE A 97 -5.27 2.98 9.66
CA ILE A 97 -4.87 3.51 10.97
C ILE A 97 -3.54 2.89 11.42
N ALA A 98 -3.39 1.56 11.30
CA ALA A 98 -2.17 0.87 11.67
C ALA A 98 -0.95 1.39 10.88
N LEU A 99 -1.09 1.53 9.56
CA LEU A 99 -0.04 2.09 8.70
C LEU A 99 0.27 3.55 9.01
N SER A 100 -0.75 4.35 9.34
CA SER A 100 -0.56 5.77 9.70
C SER A 100 0.23 5.90 11.00
N PHE A 101 -0.08 5.08 12.02
CA PHE A 101 0.70 5.05 13.25
C PHE A 101 2.11 4.50 13.03
N ASP A 102 2.28 3.53 12.15
CA ASP A 102 3.60 2.98 11.81
C ASP A 102 4.50 4.04 11.13
N ALA A 103 3.92 4.82 10.22
CA ALA A 103 4.60 5.91 9.53
C ALA A 103 5.01 7.02 10.51
N ILE A 104 4.13 7.41 11.43
CA ILE A 104 4.43 8.42 12.47
C ILE A 104 5.52 7.90 13.41
N ASN A 105 5.41 6.67 13.90
CA ASN A 105 6.39 6.12 14.86
C ASN A 105 7.73 5.75 14.23
N GLY A 106 7.83 5.72 12.90
CA GLY A 106 9.08 5.45 12.19
C GLY A 106 10.12 6.56 12.34
N GLU A 107 9.74 7.77 12.74
CA GLU A 107 10.69 8.90 12.88
C GLU A 107 11.45 8.91 14.23
N PHE A 108 10.97 8.14 15.21
CA PHE A 108 11.51 8.12 16.57
C PHE A 108 12.43 6.92 16.86
N ASN A 109 12.69 6.06 15.87
CA ASN A 109 13.51 4.86 15.99
C ASN A 109 14.56 4.79 14.88
#